data_AF-A0A9P1FNV2-F1
#
_entry.id   AF-A0A9P1FNV2-F1
#
_cell.length_a   1.000
_cell.length_b   1.000
_cell.length_c   1.000
_cell.angle_alpha   90.00
_cell.angle_beta   90.00
_cell.angle_gamma   90.00
#
_symmetry.space_group_name_H-M   'P 1'
#
loop_
_entity.id
_entity.type
_entity.pdbx_description
1 polymer ?
#
loop_
_entity_poly.entity_id
_entity_poly.type
_entity_poly.pdbx_seq_one_letter_code
_entity_poly.pdbx_strand_id
1 'polypeptide(L)'
;MDEKCPMMAETSLEDKAIAEGAPRIKFGCHTSKESLAERLSSGMLAEFRGTCEVLANACVLLEQMGAAPILADGLVAGNCAAVLRDNDEEMLLVTRSGKAAGKHPTEQDFVTVQSFDANAWSCNFCGYPEMRPTSDTPLHWAALMRAQRTFGWSERPLVTLHGHALAEKEGLRIAEQLELPISHDETLFSTPEDVEALMTLFKSFPYPQHKVFIRRGHGWFTKPGHLRYKAPPPDIVRLMRSTLASVFEGGRRSEAQAVLRESFCDRFERLTREFTEWCTAPYIAEDDEGDDESTAEETDQSKPKAAENLERPLLQRLVNSNGFEACSMMSIILCMFFLGADAACFTCQDGTKVFYEVMNQLFVFAFLVEWCLRVAKDGKKYFLPLKAEHVLDTLIVWVCGVLLGWIIPLTLQDVKRSPITQSLNVLRSMRTLRFFAFLKNFDTFKMLLAGLLGTISTLAACVILLAMLDLLFGIIAIELIGRFEPWGLAERGTAAWNFQNGLSCWRSSPTFGSSVSATLQSPPMSS
;
A
#
# COMPACT_ATOMS: atom_id res chain seq x y z
N MET A 1 -34.50 -26.61 -10.34
CA MET A 1 -34.51 -25.52 -9.36
C MET A 1 -34.35 -26.17 -8.00
N ASP A 2 -33.11 -26.38 -7.58
CA ASP A 2 -32.80 -26.79 -6.20
C ASP A 2 -32.16 -25.58 -5.54
N GLU A 3 -32.94 -24.89 -4.70
CA GLU A 3 -32.44 -23.85 -3.81
C GLU A 3 -31.44 -24.51 -2.84
N LYS A 4 -30.14 -24.34 -3.13
CA LYS A 4 -29.10 -24.62 -2.13
C LYS A 4 -29.31 -23.65 -0.97
N CYS A 5 -29.88 -24.18 0.11
CA CYS A 5 -29.90 -23.58 1.42
C CYS A 5 -28.50 -23.02 1.73
N PRO A 6 -28.36 -21.73 2.11
CA PRO A 6 -27.05 -21.19 2.49
C PRO A 6 -26.57 -22.01 3.69
N MET A 7 -25.47 -22.77 3.51
CA MET A 7 -24.84 -23.50 4.59
C MET A 7 -24.51 -22.48 5.69
N MET A 8 -25.26 -22.51 6.78
CA MET A 8 -24.94 -21.73 7.96
C MET A 8 -23.52 -22.09 8.35
N ALA A 9 -22.65 -21.07 8.44
CA ALA A 9 -21.29 -21.27 8.90
C ALA A 9 -21.35 -21.96 10.26
N GLU A 10 -20.79 -23.17 10.37
CA GLU A 10 -20.51 -23.76 11.68
C GLU A 10 -19.72 -22.71 12.48
N THR A 11 -20.32 -22.29 13.58
CA THR A 11 -19.75 -21.38 14.56
C THR A 11 -18.69 -22.14 15.35
N SER A 12 -17.55 -21.48 15.58
CA SER A 12 -16.45 -22.03 16.36
C SER A 12 -16.93 -22.44 17.76
N LEU A 13 -16.27 -23.41 18.39
CA LEU A 13 -16.55 -23.75 19.80
C LEU A 13 -16.38 -22.55 20.73
N GLU A 14 -15.49 -21.63 20.35
CA GLU A 14 -15.28 -20.37 21.06
C GLU A 14 -16.51 -19.44 20.98
N ASP A 15 -17.01 -19.20 19.77
CA ASP A 15 -18.21 -18.39 19.56
C ASP A 15 -19.42 -18.95 20.31
N LYS A 16 -19.56 -20.28 20.33
CA LYS A 16 -20.65 -20.96 21.05
C LYS A 16 -20.55 -20.73 22.55
N ALA A 17 -19.38 -20.96 23.16
CA ALA A 17 -19.25 -20.77 24.60
C ALA A 17 -19.33 -19.29 25.02
N ILE A 18 -18.86 -18.35 24.18
CA ILE A 18 -19.07 -16.90 24.43
C ILE A 18 -20.56 -16.56 24.35
N ALA A 19 -21.29 -17.10 23.36
CA ALA A 19 -22.74 -16.92 23.24
C ALA A 19 -23.50 -17.51 24.45
N GLU A 20 -22.97 -18.55 25.07
CA GLU A 20 -23.49 -19.17 26.31
C GLU A 20 -23.06 -18.44 27.60
N GLY A 21 -22.28 -17.34 27.49
CA GLY A 21 -21.85 -16.52 28.62
C GLY A 21 -20.63 -17.06 29.38
N ALA A 22 -19.86 -17.98 28.79
CA ALA A 22 -18.62 -18.46 29.38
C ALA A 22 -17.58 -17.32 29.52
N PRO A 23 -16.75 -17.31 30.58
CA PRO A 23 -15.71 -16.31 30.73
C PRO A 23 -14.67 -16.46 29.61
N ARG A 24 -14.32 -15.33 28.97
CA ARG A 24 -13.29 -15.29 27.91
C ARG A 24 -11.92 -15.76 28.43
N ILE A 25 -11.60 -15.41 29.67
CA ILE A 25 -10.34 -15.79 30.34
C ILE A 25 -10.58 -17.01 31.23
N LYS A 26 -9.86 -18.10 30.95
CA LYS A 26 -9.99 -19.39 31.65
C LYS A 26 -8.81 -19.75 32.56
N PHE A 27 -7.94 -18.78 32.85
CA PHE A 27 -6.81 -18.92 33.77
C PHE A 27 -6.91 -17.90 34.91
N GLY A 28 -6.26 -18.18 36.04
CA GLY A 28 -6.25 -17.28 37.19
C GLY A 28 -5.44 -16.01 36.90
N CYS A 29 -5.97 -14.84 37.20
CA CYS A 29 -5.26 -13.57 37.01
C CYS A 29 -4.98 -12.91 38.37
N HIS A 30 -3.70 -12.70 38.67
CA HIS A 30 -3.25 -12.01 39.88
C HIS A 30 -2.61 -10.68 39.49
N THR A 31 -3.23 -9.57 39.87
CA THR A 31 -2.70 -8.23 39.60
C THR A 31 -1.68 -7.86 40.66
N SER A 32 -0.52 -7.34 40.24
CA SER A 32 0.43 -6.71 41.16
C SER A 32 -0.21 -5.50 41.83
N LYS A 33 0.14 -5.24 43.10
CA LYS A 33 -0.31 -4.02 43.81
C LYS A 33 0.39 -2.75 43.30
N GLU A 34 1.56 -2.92 42.71
CA GLU A 34 2.37 -1.84 42.16
C GLU A 34 1.80 -1.38 40.83
N SER A 35 1.79 -0.07 40.62
CA SER A 35 1.46 0.52 39.34
C SER A 35 2.52 0.19 38.27
N LEU A 36 2.15 0.31 37.00
CA LEU A 36 3.06 0.06 35.88
C LEU A 36 4.33 0.92 35.97
N ALA A 37 4.20 2.18 36.40
CA ALA A 37 5.31 3.13 36.53
C ALA A 37 6.20 2.83 37.74
N GLU A 38 5.66 2.24 38.81
CA GLU A 38 6.46 1.79 39.96
C GLU A 38 7.21 0.49 39.65
N ARG A 39 6.60 -0.40 38.86
CA ARG A 39 7.14 -1.73 38.60
C ARG A 39 8.18 -1.75 37.48
N LEU A 40 7.98 -0.98 36.42
CA LEU A 40 8.88 -0.93 35.27
C LEU A 40 9.99 0.08 35.53
N SER A 41 11.23 -0.30 35.20
CA SER A 41 12.34 0.67 35.15
C SER A 41 12.04 1.75 34.11
N SER A 42 12.70 2.91 34.21
CA SER A 42 12.55 3.99 33.23
C SER A 42 12.82 3.53 31.79
N GLY A 43 13.81 2.64 31.60
CA GLY A 43 14.13 2.05 30.29
C GLY A 43 13.04 1.12 29.78
N MET A 44 12.55 0.20 30.63
CA MET A 44 11.47 -0.72 30.26
C MET A 44 10.15 0.00 30.03
N LEU A 45 9.89 1.09 30.75
CA LEU A 45 8.70 1.93 30.55
C LEU A 45 8.74 2.67 29.20
N ALA A 46 9.92 3.16 28.78
CA ALA A 46 10.09 3.74 27.45
C ALA A 46 9.88 2.69 26.34
N GLU A 47 10.46 1.49 26.51
CA GLU A 47 10.24 0.36 25.58
C GLU A 47 8.75 -0.06 25.53
N PHE A 48 8.08 -0.10 26.69
CA PHE A 48 6.66 -0.39 26.79
C PHE A 48 5.84 0.57 25.93
N ARG A 49 6.04 1.89 26.06
CA ARG A 49 5.26 2.89 25.31
C ARG A 49 5.48 2.76 23.80
N GLY A 50 6.74 2.68 23.37
CA GLY A 50 7.07 2.51 21.96
C GLY A 50 6.51 1.21 21.38
N THR A 51 6.51 0.13 22.17
CA THR A 51 5.97 -1.17 21.73
C THR A 51 4.44 -1.19 21.71
N CYS A 52 3.76 -0.48 22.63
CA CYS A 52 2.30 -0.40 22.64
C CYS A 52 1.76 0.22 21.36
N GLU A 53 2.35 1.31 20.88
CA GLU A 53 1.94 1.95 19.63
C GLU A 53 2.08 0.99 18.43
N VAL A 54 3.18 0.23 18.40
CA VAL A 54 3.45 -0.81 17.40
C VAL A 54 2.40 -1.90 17.40
N LEU A 55 2.14 -2.45 18.56
CA LEU A 55 1.18 -3.51 18.71
C LEU A 55 -0.25 -3.03 18.45
N ALA A 56 -0.57 -1.78 18.80
CA ALA A 56 -1.86 -1.15 18.56
C ALA A 56 -2.17 -1.06 17.06
N ASN A 57 -1.21 -0.56 16.28
CA ASN A 57 -1.32 -0.49 14.83
C ASN A 57 -1.47 -1.88 14.22
N ALA A 58 -0.69 -2.87 14.67
CA ALA A 58 -0.81 -4.25 14.20
C ALA A 58 -2.21 -4.85 14.49
N CYS A 59 -2.80 -4.57 15.66
CA CYS A 59 -4.14 -5.02 15.99
C CYS A 59 -5.23 -4.40 15.11
N VAL A 60 -5.16 -3.09 14.83
CA VAL A 60 -6.09 -2.43 13.90
C VAL A 60 -6.00 -3.05 12.51
N LEU A 61 -4.78 -3.38 12.10
CA LEU A 61 -4.50 -3.97 10.81
C LEU A 61 -5.06 -5.39 10.68
N LEU A 62 -4.84 -6.24 11.71
CA LEU A 62 -5.45 -7.58 11.78
C LEU A 62 -6.97 -7.52 11.65
N GLU A 63 -7.61 -6.55 12.30
CA GLU A 63 -9.05 -6.34 12.22
C GLU A 63 -9.49 -5.94 10.80
N GLN A 64 -8.85 -4.91 10.22
CA GLN A 64 -9.19 -4.41 8.88
C GLN A 64 -9.05 -5.46 7.78
N MET A 65 -8.14 -6.42 7.96
CA MET A 65 -7.94 -7.54 7.03
C MET A 65 -8.96 -8.67 7.19
N GLY A 66 -9.80 -8.61 8.23
CA GLY A 66 -10.61 -9.73 8.67
C GLY A 66 -9.82 -10.86 9.30
N ALA A 67 -8.50 -10.69 9.53
CA ALA A 67 -7.65 -11.67 10.21
C ALA A 67 -8.08 -11.85 11.67
N ALA A 68 -8.58 -10.77 12.28
CA ALA A 68 -9.19 -10.74 13.60
C ALA A 68 -10.69 -10.43 13.46
N PRO A 69 -11.56 -11.44 13.34
CA PRO A 69 -12.99 -11.22 13.19
C PRO A 69 -13.60 -10.58 14.45
N ILE A 70 -14.75 -9.93 14.27
CA ILE A 70 -15.60 -9.43 15.35
C ILE A 70 -16.47 -10.60 15.82
N LEU A 71 -16.39 -10.94 17.10
CA LEU A 71 -17.16 -12.01 17.71
C LEU A 71 -18.60 -11.56 18.01
N ALA A 72 -19.44 -12.50 18.43
CA ALA A 72 -20.85 -12.25 18.75
C ALA A 72 -21.06 -11.19 19.87
N ASP A 73 -20.07 -10.99 20.73
CA ASP A 73 -20.07 -9.97 21.80
C ASP A 73 -19.68 -8.56 21.30
N GLY A 74 -19.39 -8.40 19.99
CA GLY A 74 -18.95 -7.15 19.38
C GLY A 74 -17.47 -6.84 19.60
N LEU A 75 -16.70 -7.76 20.18
CA LEU A 75 -15.28 -7.61 20.46
C LEU A 75 -14.43 -8.33 19.41
N VAL A 76 -13.24 -7.79 19.16
CA VAL A 76 -12.28 -8.35 18.19
C VAL A 76 -11.58 -9.57 18.79
N ALA A 77 -11.47 -10.65 18.00
CA ALA A 77 -10.87 -11.91 18.43
C ALA A 77 -9.33 -11.89 18.45
N GLY A 78 -8.70 -11.08 17.58
CA GLY A 78 -7.25 -11.03 17.44
C GLY A 78 -6.54 -10.22 18.54
N ASN A 79 -5.31 -10.63 18.84
CA ASN A 79 -4.46 -10.04 19.85
C ASN A 79 -2.97 -10.16 19.48
N CYS A 80 -2.13 -9.50 20.25
CA CYS A 80 -0.69 -9.54 20.02
C CYS A 80 0.09 -9.46 21.33
N ALA A 81 1.34 -9.88 21.25
CA ALA A 81 2.26 -9.84 22.37
C ALA A 81 3.69 -9.53 21.91
N ALA A 82 4.48 -8.98 22.83
CA ALA A 82 5.91 -8.74 22.66
C ALA A 82 6.68 -9.00 23.96
N VAL A 83 7.96 -9.35 23.83
CA VAL A 83 8.87 -9.45 24.98
C VAL A 83 9.49 -8.08 25.24
N LEU A 84 9.30 -7.54 26.44
CA LEU A 84 10.01 -6.36 26.94
C LEU A 84 11.27 -6.81 27.70
N ARG A 85 12.36 -6.06 27.54
CA ARG A 85 13.66 -6.43 28.09
C ARG A 85 14.36 -5.22 28.69
N ASP A 86 14.73 -5.35 29.95
CA ASP A 86 15.65 -4.42 30.57
C ASP A 86 16.60 -5.16 31.50
N ASN A 87 17.89 -5.06 31.19
CA ASN A 87 18.95 -5.81 31.86
C ASN A 87 18.66 -7.33 31.85
N ASP A 88 18.46 -7.92 33.03
CA ASP A 88 18.18 -9.35 33.24
C ASP A 88 16.67 -9.64 33.44
N GLU A 89 15.81 -8.62 33.46
CA GLU A 89 14.36 -8.80 33.58
C GLU A 89 13.70 -8.88 32.20
N GLU A 90 12.84 -9.89 32.03
CA GLU A 90 11.98 -10.04 30.86
C GLU A 90 10.52 -10.08 31.30
N MET A 91 9.69 -9.29 30.63
CA MET A 91 8.24 -9.31 30.82
C MET A 91 7.53 -9.50 29.48
N LEU A 92 6.34 -10.08 29.50
CA LEU A 92 5.52 -10.26 28.31
C LEU A 92 4.47 -9.14 28.23
N LEU A 93 4.61 -8.23 27.30
CA LEU A 93 3.57 -7.26 26.96
C LEU A 93 2.48 -7.95 26.15
N VAL A 94 1.23 -7.88 26.58
CA VAL A 94 0.08 -8.45 25.86
C VAL A 94 -1.05 -7.44 25.76
N THR A 95 -1.83 -7.50 24.69
CA THR A 95 -3.08 -6.74 24.60
C THR A 95 -4.10 -7.24 25.62
N ARG A 96 -5.01 -6.35 26.00
CA ARG A 96 -6.19 -6.66 26.81
C ARG A 96 -7.12 -7.63 26.08
N SER A 97 -7.81 -8.45 26.85
CA SER A 97 -8.94 -9.22 26.32
C SER A 97 -10.07 -8.30 25.86
N GLY A 98 -10.62 -8.56 24.68
CA GLY A 98 -11.85 -7.92 24.20
C GLY A 98 -11.70 -6.43 23.84
N LYS A 99 -11.09 -6.16 22.69
CA LYS A 99 -11.06 -4.81 22.07
C LYS A 99 -12.38 -4.54 21.34
N ALA A 100 -12.96 -3.35 21.51
CA ALA A 100 -14.10 -2.94 20.70
C ALA A 100 -13.71 -2.82 19.22
N ALA A 101 -14.60 -3.26 18.32
CA ALA A 101 -14.42 -3.09 16.88
C ALA A 101 -14.23 -1.62 16.49
N GLY A 102 -13.30 -1.34 15.58
CA GLY A 102 -12.96 -0.01 15.08
C GLY A 102 -12.16 0.85 16.07
N LYS A 103 -11.96 0.40 17.32
CA LYS A 103 -11.15 1.13 18.29
C LYS A 103 -9.66 0.93 18.00
N HIS A 104 -8.90 2.02 17.94
CA HIS A 104 -7.44 1.99 17.97
C HIS A 104 -6.96 1.75 19.41
N PRO A 105 -6.21 0.66 19.71
CA PRO A 105 -5.72 0.40 21.06
C PRO A 105 -4.83 1.53 21.58
N THR A 106 -5.01 1.93 22.83
CA THR A 106 -4.10 2.86 23.51
C THR A 106 -3.20 2.11 24.49
N GLU A 107 -2.28 2.77 25.18
CA GLU A 107 -1.48 2.17 26.27
C GLU A 107 -2.35 1.49 27.34
N GLN A 108 -3.59 1.96 27.54
CA GLN A 108 -4.57 1.38 28.46
C GLN A 108 -5.26 0.13 27.91
N ASP A 109 -4.88 -0.34 26.73
CA ASP A 109 -5.33 -1.61 26.16
C ASP A 109 -4.21 -2.66 26.23
N PHE A 110 -3.14 -2.42 27.00
CA PHE A 110 -2.01 -3.34 27.19
C PHE A 110 -1.69 -3.59 28.66
N VAL A 111 -1.23 -4.81 28.97
CA VAL A 111 -0.73 -5.21 30.29
C VAL A 111 0.61 -5.91 30.16
N THR A 112 1.42 -5.88 31.21
CA THR A 112 2.66 -6.66 31.30
C THR A 112 2.45 -7.89 32.18
N VAL A 113 2.74 -9.07 31.63
CA VAL A 113 2.68 -10.35 32.32
C VAL A 113 4.10 -10.69 32.79
N GLN A 114 4.26 -10.82 34.10
CA GLN A 114 5.54 -11.02 34.76
C GLN A 114 5.89 -12.51 34.85
N SER A 115 4.88 -13.35 35.09
CA SER A 115 5.05 -14.80 35.19
C SER A 115 3.75 -15.51 34.85
N PHE A 116 3.89 -16.73 34.35
CA PHE A 116 2.79 -17.66 34.12
C PHE A 116 3.12 -19.01 34.79
N ASP A 117 2.29 -19.43 35.73
CA ASP A 117 2.38 -20.73 36.40
C ASP A 117 1.51 -21.74 35.64
N ALA A 118 2.17 -22.69 34.96
CA ALA A 118 1.51 -23.72 34.19
C ALA A 118 0.80 -24.78 35.07
N ASN A 119 1.22 -24.97 36.33
CA ASN A 119 0.59 -25.93 37.24
C ASN A 119 -0.68 -25.34 37.86
N ALA A 120 -0.61 -24.08 38.29
CA ALA A 120 -1.77 -23.36 38.83
C ALA A 120 -2.71 -22.82 37.73
N TRP A 121 -2.27 -22.85 36.47
CA TRP A 121 -2.91 -22.22 35.33
C TRP A 121 -3.30 -20.77 35.62
N SER A 122 -2.30 -19.98 36.02
CA SER A 122 -2.50 -18.58 36.42
C SER A 122 -1.32 -17.70 36.02
N CYS A 123 -1.55 -16.38 35.94
CA CYS A 123 -0.51 -15.41 35.66
C CYS A 123 -0.46 -14.28 36.70
N ASN A 124 0.73 -13.76 36.93
CA ASN A 124 0.93 -12.48 37.60
C ASN A 124 1.15 -11.39 36.56
N PHE A 125 0.39 -10.30 36.65
CA PHE A 125 0.46 -9.22 35.67
C PHE A 125 0.36 -7.83 36.34
N CYS A 126 0.80 -6.80 35.62
CA CYS A 126 0.73 -5.40 36.02
C CYS A 126 0.08 -4.57 34.90
N GLY A 127 -0.71 -3.57 35.27
CA GLY A 127 -1.43 -2.69 34.36
C GLY A 127 -2.33 -1.71 35.09
N TYR A 128 -3.08 -0.90 34.34
CA TYR A 128 -4.15 -0.05 34.88
C TYR A 128 -5.26 -0.87 35.56
N PRO A 129 -6.05 -0.23 36.47
CA PRO A 129 -7.17 -0.87 37.15
C PRO A 129 -8.16 -1.50 36.17
N GLU A 130 -8.79 -2.61 36.59
CA GLU A 130 -9.82 -3.36 35.84
C GLU A 130 -9.36 -4.04 34.56
N MET A 131 -8.09 -3.87 34.16
CA MET A 131 -7.56 -4.53 32.98
C MET A 131 -7.26 -5.99 33.26
N ARG A 132 -7.47 -6.81 32.24
CA ARG A 132 -7.07 -8.22 32.25
C ARG A 132 -6.32 -8.56 30.97
N PRO A 133 -5.27 -9.40 31.05
CA PRO A 133 -4.57 -9.86 29.87
C PRO A 133 -5.51 -10.63 28.92
N THR A 134 -5.14 -10.74 27.65
CA THR A 134 -5.89 -11.55 26.68
C THR A 134 -6.02 -13.01 27.13
N SER A 135 -7.09 -13.68 26.73
CA SER A 135 -7.30 -15.12 26.94
C SER A 135 -6.16 -15.96 26.37
N ASP A 136 -5.51 -15.49 25.31
CA ASP A 136 -4.38 -16.18 24.64
C ASP A 136 -3.02 -15.99 25.31
N THR A 137 -2.98 -15.38 26.50
CA THR A 137 -1.74 -15.19 27.26
C THR A 137 -0.94 -16.49 27.48
N PRO A 138 -1.54 -17.65 27.79
CA PRO A 138 -0.79 -18.91 27.92
C PRO A 138 -0.07 -19.29 26.62
N LEU A 139 -0.69 -19.03 25.46
CA LEU A 139 -0.11 -19.31 24.14
C LEU A 139 1.03 -18.34 23.82
N HIS A 140 0.85 -17.04 24.11
CA HIS A 140 1.89 -16.02 23.93
C HIS A 140 3.10 -16.31 24.82
N TRP A 141 2.85 -16.67 26.07
CA TRP A 141 3.89 -17.07 27.01
C TRP A 141 4.63 -18.32 26.53
N ALA A 142 3.91 -19.35 26.08
CA ALA A 142 4.51 -20.57 25.55
C ALA A 142 5.41 -20.27 24.33
N ALA A 143 4.92 -19.45 23.39
CA ALA A 143 5.65 -19.10 22.17
C ALA A 143 6.89 -18.22 22.44
N LEU A 144 6.72 -17.15 23.23
CA LEU A 144 7.74 -16.11 23.38
C LEU A 144 8.68 -16.35 24.57
N MET A 145 8.24 -17.00 25.65
CA MET A 145 9.03 -17.16 26.89
C MET A 145 9.56 -18.59 27.08
N ARG A 146 8.82 -19.60 26.59
CA ARG A 146 9.11 -21.02 26.88
C ARG A 146 9.78 -21.77 25.72
N ALA A 147 9.23 -21.66 24.51
CA ALA A 147 9.58 -22.53 23.38
C ALA A 147 11.09 -22.57 23.06
N GLN A 148 11.76 -21.42 23.00
CA GLN A 148 13.20 -21.36 22.73
C GLN A 148 14.01 -22.15 23.77
N ARG A 149 13.70 -21.99 25.07
CA ARG A 149 14.40 -22.67 26.16
C ARG A 149 14.13 -24.17 26.14
N THR A 150 12.89 -24.57 25.82
CA THR A 150 12.49 -25.98 25.77
C THR A 150 13.10 -26.72 24.58
N PHE A 151 13.17 -26.10 23.41
CA PHE A 151 13.58 -26.76 22.18
C PHE A 151 15.00 -26.40 21.71
N GLY A 152 15.67 -25.48 22.39
CA GLY A 152 17.04 -25.05 22.03
C GLY A 152 17.10 -24.34 20.69
N TRP A 153 16.06 -23.58 20.32
CA TRP A 153 16.04 -22.84 19.06
C TRP A 153 17.20 -21.85 18.97
N SER A 154 17.80 -21.76 17.79
CA SER A 154 18.96 -20.89 17.54
C SER A 154 18.61 -19.40 17.65
N GLU A 155 17.34 -19.05 17.45
CA GLU A 155 16.81 -17.71 17.62
C GLU A 155 15.54 -17.75 18.48
N ARG A 156 15.21 -16.61 19.09
CA ARG A 156 13.98 -16.44 19.87
C ARG A 156 13.00 -15.54 19.12
N PRO A 157 11.71 -15.92 19.00
CA PRO A 157 10.70 -14.97 18.60
C PRO A 157 10.51 -13.92 19.70
N LEU A 158 10.34 -12.66 19.31
CA LEU A 158 10.16 -11.54 20.26
C LEU A 158 8.79 -10.88 20.16
N VAL A 159 8.07 -11.12 19.08
CA VAL A 159 6.71 -10.62 18.83
C VAL A 159 5.85 -11.74 18.28
N THR A 160 4.61 -11.80 18.73
CA THR A 160 3.56 -12.68 18.20
C THR A 160 2.30 -11.91 17.86
N LEU A 161 1.70 -12.28 16.73
CA LEU A 161 0.37 -11.84 16.31
C LEU A 161 -0.54 -13.06 16.25
N HIS A 162 -1.76 -12.90 16.76
CA HIS A 162 -2.76 -13.94 16.80
C HIS A 162 -4.06 -13.44 16.14
N GLY A 163 -4.60 -14.26 15.24
CA GLY A 163 -5.86 -14.01 14.53
C GLY A 163 -6.64 -15.30 14.30
N HIS A 164 -7.87 -15.22 13.79
CA HIS A 164 -8.74 -16.39 13.61
C HIS A 164 -9.09 -16.70 12.15
N ALA A 165 -8.76 -15.84 11.19
CA ALA A 165 -9.23 -16.00 9.80
C ALA A 165 -8.71 -17.22 9.04
N LEU A 166 -7.47 -17.65 9.30
CA LEU A 166 -6.87 -18.78 8.60
C LEU A 166 -7.27 -20.14 9.18
N ALA A 167 -8.08 -20.12 10.23
CA ALA A 167 -8.18 -21.26 11.11
C ALA A 167 -9.38 -22.17 10.83
N GLU A 168 -10.21 -21.80 9.86
CA GLU A 168 -11.36 -22.57 9.42
C GLU A 168 -11.53 -22.54 7.90
N LYS A 169 -12.24 -23.56 7.38
CA LYS A 169 -12.78 -23.61 6.02
C LYS A 169 -11.70 -23.35 4.96
N GLU A 170 -11.92 -22.32 4.14
CA GLU A 170 -11.03 -21.97 3.03
C GLU A 170 -9.65 -21.50 3.51
N GLY A 171 -9.56 -20.87 4.69
CA GLY A 171 -8.29 -20.44 5.29
C GLY A 171 -7.38 -21.62 5.61
N LEU A 172 -7.96 -22.69 6.19
CA LEU A 172 -7.22 -23.92 6.49
C LEU A 172 -6.78 -24.64 5.20
N ARG A 173 -7.66 -24.69 4.18
CA ARG A 173 -7.31 -25.28 2.88
C ARG A 173 -6.16 -24.55 2.20
N ILE A 174 -6.14 -23.21 2.28
CA ILE A 174 -5.05 -22.38 1.79
C ILE A 174 -3.77 -22.68 2.57
N ALA A 175 -3.86 -22.77 3.89
CA ALA A 175 -2.72 -23.11 4.74
C ALA A 175 -2.08 -24.46 4.40
N GLU A 176 -2.90 -25.48 4.15
CA GLU A 176 -2.44 -26.81 3.73
C GLU A 176 -1.73 -26.75 2.38
N GLN A 177 -2.27 -26.00 1.43
CA GLN A 177 -1.63 -25.76 0.13
C GLN A 177 -0.29 -25.05 0.26
N LEU A 178 -0.14 -24.17 1.26
CA LEU A 178 1.08 -23.42 1.55
C LEU A 178 2.13 -24.26 2.29
N GLU A 179 1.81 -25.51 2.61
CA GLU A 179 2.63 -26.38 3.46
C GLU A 179 2.98 -25.70 4.80
N LEU A 180 2.05 -24.88 5.31
CA LEU A 180 2.25 -24.26 6.61
C LEU A 180 2.13 -25.33 7.71
N PRO A 181 2.91 -25.21 8.80
CA PRO A 181 2.72 -26.02 9.99
C PRO A 181 1.29 -25.89 10.52
N ILE A 182 0.52 -26.98 10.44
CA ILE A 182 -0.87 -27.03 10.91
C ILE A 182 -1.00 -28.07 12.02
N SER A 183 -1.61 -27.66 13.14
CA SER A 183 -2.18 -28.60 14.11
C SER A 183 -3.66 -28.80 13.79
N HIS A 184 -4.05 -30.05 13.59
CA HIS A 184 -5.43 -30.44 13.28
C HIS A 184 -6.33 -30.52 14.52
N ASP A 185 -5.74 -30.44 15.71
CA ASP A 185 -6.47 -30.44 16.98
C ASP A 185 -7.22 -29.12 17.13
N GLU A 186 -8.54 -29.22 17.34
CA GLU A 186 -9.40 -28.05 17.52
C GLU A 186 -9.09 -27.36 18.85
N THR A 187 -9.04 -26.03 18.82
CA THR A 187 -8.65 -25.22 19.97
C THR A 187 -9.79 -25.02 20.97
N LEU A 188 -9.49 -25.07 22.28
CA LEU A 188 -10.49 -24.97 23.35
C LEU A 188 -10.23 -23.81 24.33
N PHE A 189 -9.95 -22.60 23.82
CA PHE A 189 -9.71 -21.36 24.61
C PHE A 189 -8.42 -21.38 25.43
N SER A 190 -7.28 -21.53 24.76
CA SER A 190 -5.96 -21.33 25.37
C SER A 190 -5.80 -22.16 26.65
N THR A 191 -6.27 -23.41 26.62
CA THR A 191 -6.18 -24.43 27.68
C THR A 191 -4.79 -25.06 27.80
N PRO A 192 -4.51 -25.87 28.84
CA PRO A 192 -3.28 -26.67 28.90
C PRO A 192 -3.06 -27.51 27.65
N GLU A 193 -4.12 -28.16 27.18
CA GLU A 193 -4.13 -28.98 25.96
C GLU A 193 -3.79 -28.15 24.73
N ASP A 194 -4.30 -26.91 24.67
CA ASP A 194 -3.97 -25.97 23.60
C ASP A 194 -2.49 -25.58 23.56
N VAL A 195 -1.92 -25.29 24.73
CA VAL A 195 -0.49 -24.99 24.86
C VAL A 195 0.36 -26.21 24.50
N GLU A 196 -0.06 -27.41 24.89
CA GLU A 196 0.63 -28.66 24.53
C GLU A 196 0.59 -28.94 23.02
N ALA A 197 -0.57 -28.76 22.37
CA ALA A 197 -0.72 -28.90 20.93
C ALA A 197 0.17 -27.89 20.17
N LEU A 198 0.19 -26.62 20.60
CA LEU A 198 1.06 -25.60 20.02
C LEU A 198 2.54 -25.95 20.18
N MET A 199 2.94 -26.45 21.36
CA MET A 199 4.33 -26.81 21.63
C MET A 199 4.76 -28.07 20.88
N THR A 200 3.85 -29.02 20.66
CA THR A 200 4.08 -30.18 19.78
C THR A 200 4.31 -29.74 18.34
N LEU A 201 3.54 -28.75 17.87
CA LEU A 201 3.74 -28.13 16.57
C LEU A 201 5.11 -27.44 16.47
N PHE A 202 5.47 -26.62 17.46
CA PHE A 202 6.78 -25.96 17.56
C PHE A 202 7.97 -26.94 17.61
N LYS A 203 7.79 -28.09 18.27
CA LYS A 203 8.81 -29.15 18.28
C LYS A 203 9.01 -29.76 16.90
N SER A 204 7.93 -29.94 16.15
CA SER A 204 7.94 -30.57 14.82
C SER A 204 8.43 -29.59 13.73
N PHE A 205 8.16 -28.30 13.92
CA PHE A 205 8.48 -27.22 12.99
C PHE A 205 9.25 -26.13 13.74
N PRO A 206 10.57 -26.30 13.89
CA PRO A 206 11.37 -25.39 14.70
C PRO A 206 11.46 -23.99 14.08
N TYR A 207 11.65 -23.01 14.96
CA TYR A 207 11.98 -21.65 14.62
C TYR A 207 13.52 -21.47 14.60
N PRO A 208 14.11 -20.65 13.70
CA PRO A 208 13.48 -19.67 12.80
C PRO A 208 13.04 -20.21 11.42
N GLN A 209 13.14 -21.52 11.17
CA GLN A 209 12.80 -22.12 9.89
C GLN A 209 11.32 -21.92 9.55
N HIS A 210 10.46 -22.08 10.55
CA HIS A 210 9.03 -21.79 10.45
C HIS A 210 8.67 -20.60 11.34
N LYS A 211 7.88 -19.68 10.77
CA LYS A 211 7.48 -18.41 11.43
C LYS A 211 5.97 -18.25 11.54
N VAL A 212 5.23 -19.00 10.73
CA VAL A 212 3.77 -19.00 10.69
C VAL A 212 3.32 -20.38 11.09
N PHE A 213 2.39 -20.43 12.03
CA PHE A 213 1.85 -21.65 12.61
C PHE A 213 0.34 -21.53 12.64
N ILE A 214 -0.35 -22.57 12.22
CA ILE A 214 -1.81 -22.57 12.16
C ILE A 214 -2.32 -23.67 13.06
N ARG A 215 -3.26 -23.32 13.92
CA ARG A 215 -4.06 -24.26 14.69
C ARG A 215 -5.49 -24.14 14.20
N ARG A 216 -6.21 -25.25 14.17
CA ARG A 216 -7.62 -25.22 13.79
C ARG A 216 -8.41 -24.37 14.81
N GLY A 217 -9.00 -23.27 14.36
CA GLY A 217 -9.59 -22.20 15.18
C GLY A 217 -8.69 -20.98 15.51
N HIS A 218 -7.34 -21.11 15.45
CA HIS A 218 -6.37 -20.04 15.78
C HIS A 218 -5.19 -19.94 14.78
N GLY A 219 -4.95 -18.78 14.17
CA GLY A 219 -3.78 -18.49 13.33
C GLY A 219 -2.68 -17.71 14.07
N TRP A 220 -1.46 -18.22 14.07
CA TRP A 220 -0.34 -17.72 14.87
C TRP A 220 0.85 -17.28 14.02
N PHE A 221 1.32 -16.06 14.22
CA PHE A 221 2.50 -15.51 13.54
C PHE A 221 3.57 -15.12 14.56
N THR A 222 4.81 -15.56 14.33
CA THR A 222 5.99 -15.27 15.17
C THR A 222 7.05 -14.57 14.34
N LYS A 223 7.71 -13.55 14.91
CA LYS A 223 8.78 -12.81 14.21
C LYS A 223 10.07 -12.74 15.05
N PRO A 224 11.26 -12.87 14.41
CA PRO A 224 12.52 -12.48 15.05
C PRO A 224 12.56 -10.98 15.30
N GLY A 225 13.30 -10.60 16.34
CA GLY A 225 14.07 -9.36 16.30
C GLY A 225 13.84 -8.42 17.47
N HIS A 226 14.95 -7.89 17.97
CA HIS A 226 14.99 -6.68 18.78
C HIS A 226 14.18 -5.59 18.06
N LEU A 227 13.28 -4.92 18.76
CA LEU A 227 12.65 -3.68 18.28
C LEU A 227 13.66 -2.53 18.12
N ARG A 228 14.95 -2.74 18.41
CA ARG A 228 16.02 -1.82 18.05
C ARG A 228 16.41 -1.97 16.57
N TYR A 229 15.99 -0.97 15.79
CA TYR A 229 16.60 -0.46 14.56
C TYR A 229 17.73 -1.31 13.97
N LYS A 230 17.38 -2.11 12.95
CA LYS A 230 18.15 -2.30 11.71
C LYS A 230 17.31 -3.10 10.71
N ALA A 231 17.49 -2.79 9.44
CA ALA A 231 16.70 -3.27 8.30
C ALA A 231 16.54 -4.81 8.25
N PRO A 232 15.44 -5.32 7.65
CA PRO A 232 15.17 -6.76 7.59
C PRO A 232 15.92 -7.42 6.42
N PRO A 233 16.21 -8.72 6.48
CA PRO A 233 16.74 -9.46 5.33
C PRO A 233 15.68 -9.56 4.22
N PRO A 234 16.04 -9.37 2.94
CA PRO A 234 15.12 -9.39 1.79
C PRO A 234 14.39 -10.74 1.54
N ASP A 235 14.70 -11.78 2.31
CA ASP A 235 14.23 -13.14 2.06
C ASP A 235 12.87 -13.48 2.71
N ILE A 236 12.39 -12.71 3.70
CA ILE A 236 11.07 -12.99 4.34
C ILE A 236 9.90 -12.57 3.44
N VAL A 237 9.98 -11.39 2.83
CA VAL A 237 8.99 -10.92 1.85
C VAL A 237 9.01 -11.82 0.62
N ARG A 238 10.19 -12.32 0.23
CA ARG A 238 10.35 -13.26 -0.89
C ARG A 238 9.81 -14.65 -0.57
N LEU A 239 10.02 -15.16 0.65
CA LEU A 239 9.48 -16.43 1.14
C LEU A 239 7.94 -16.38 1.25
N MET A 240 7.38 -15.31 1.82
CA MET A 240 5.93 -15.12 1.88
C MET A 240 5.33 -14.91 0.47
N ARG A 241 6.04 -14.22 -0.43
CA ARG A 241 5.69 -14.08 -1.86
C ARG A 241 5.70 -15.43 -2.60
N SER A 242 6.72 -16.27 -2.45
CA SER A 242 6.82 -17.56 -3.17
C SER A 242 5.84 -18.59 -2.65
N THR A 243 5.64 -18.63 -1.33
CA THR A 243 4.69 -19.54 -0.70
C THR A 243 3.27 -19.16 -1.11
N LEU A 244 2.86 -17.88 -1.01
CA LEU A 244 1.52 -17.44 -1.44
C LEU A 244 1.30 -17.52 -2.96
N ALA A 245 2.26 -17.16 -3.81
CA ALA A 245 2.11 -17.25 -5.27
C ALA A 245 1.89 -18.70 -5.75
N SER A 246 2.61 -19.68 -5.18
CA SER A 246 2.46 -21.10 -5.56
C SER A 246 1.10 -21.71 -5.18
N VAL A 247 0.43 -21.16 -4.18
CA VAL A 247 -0.85 -21.65 -3.66
C VAL A 247 -2.06 -21.14 -4.40
N PHE A 248 -1.96 -19.94 -4.97
CA PHE A 248 -3.07 -19.34 -5.68
C PHE A 248 -3.08 -19.64 -7.19
N GLU A 249 -2.00 -20.19 -7.75
CA GLU A 249 -1.91 -20.64 -9.15
C GLU A 249 -2.56 -22.01 -9.43
N GLY A 250 -2.85 -22.83 -8.41
CA GLY A 250 -3.21 -24.25 -8.56
C GLY A 250 -4.69 -24.65 -8.74
N GLY A 251 -5.66 -23.74 -8.80
CA GLY A 251 -7.09 -24.12 -8.76
C GLY A 251 -8.01 -23.42 -9.77
N ARG A 252 -8.60 -24.19 -10.70
CA ARG A 252 -9.65 -23.70 -11.62
C ARG A 252 -11.00 -23.49 -10.92
N ARG A 253 -11.71 -22.42 -11.34
CA ARG A 253 -13.12 -21.98 -11.09
C ARG A 253 -13.31 -21.26 -9.74
N SER A 254 -13.87 -20.04 -9.60
CA SER A 254 -14.77 -19.18 -10.41
C SER A 254 -14.35 -17.68 -10.37
N GLU A 255 -14.74 -16.87 -11.37
CA GLU A 255 -14.32 -15.46 -11.55
C GLU A 255 -14.60 -14.53 -10.34
N ALA A 256 -15.68 -14.79 -9.57
CA ALA A 256 -16.00 -13.97 -8.40
C ALA A 256 -15.04 -14.18 -7.23
N GLN A 257 -14.40 -15.35 -7.12
CA GLN A 257 -13.39 -15.65 -6.10
C GLN A 257 -11.99 -15.19 -6.51
N ALA A 258 -11.71 -14.99 -7.80
CA ALA A 258 -10.44 -14.46 -8.28
C ALA A 258 -10.24 -12.99 -7.86
N VAL A 259 -11.31 -12.18 -7.91
CA VAL A 259 -11.28 -10.76 -7.50
C VAL A 259 -11.08 -10.61 -5.99
N LEU A 260 -11.70 -11.48 -5.17
CA LEU A 260 -11.45 -11.52 -3.72
C LEU A 260 -10.05 -12.07 -3.38
N ARG A 261 -9.53 -13.02 -4.17
CA ARG A 261 -8.18 -13.62 -4.04
C ARG A 261 -7.06 -12.63 -4.34
N GLU A 262 -7.10 -11.94 -5.49
CA GLU A 262 -6.12 -10.90 -5.83
C GLU A 262 -6.17 -9.78 -4.80
N SER A 263 -7.37 -9.38 -4.39
CA SER A 263 -7.54 -8.31 -3.43
C SER A 263 -7.06 -8.66 -2.02
N PHE A 264 -7.25 -9.90 -1.54
CA PHE A 264 -6.71 -10.34 -0.25
C PHE A 264 -5.18 -10.55 -0.31
N CYS A 265 -4.65 -11.19 -1.36
CA CYS A 265 -3.21 -11.42 -1.49
C CYS A 265 -2.44 -10.10 -1.69
N ASP A 266 -2.94 -9.18 -2.52
CA ASP A 266 -2.33 -7.87 -2.71
C ASP A 266 -2.45 -7.01 -1.46
N ARG A 267 -3.57 -7.11 -0.71
CA ARG A 267 -3.69 -6.44 0.59
C ARG A 267 -2.74 -7.06 1.61
N PHE A 268 -2.67 -8.38 1.73
CA PHE A 268 -1.79 -9.09 2.66
C PHE A 268 -0.30 -8.90 2.31
N GLU A 269 0.08 -8.92 1.02
CA GLU A 269 1.45 -8.64 0.54
C GLU A 269 1.83 -7.18 0.81
N ARG A 270 0.94 -6.24 0.49
CA ARG A 270 1.13 -4.81 0.78
C ARG A 270 1.29 -4.58 2.27
N LEU A 271 0.57 -5.34 3.09
CA LEU A 271 0.47 -5.16 4.53
C LEU A 271 1.57 -5.88 5.30
N THR A 272 2.05 -7.03 4.80
CA THR A 272 3.28 -7.66 5.28
C THR A 272 4.48 -6.80 4.91
N ARG A 273 4.47 -6.18 3.72
CA ARG A 273 5.47 -5.22 3.28
C ARG A 273 5.40 -3.93 4.10
N GLU A 274 4.23 -3.34 4.31
CA GLU A 274 4.02 -2.15 5.14
C GLU A 274 4.40 -2.42 6.59
N PHE A 275 3.96 -3.53 7.19
CA PHE A 275 4.37 -3.95 8.53
C PHE A 275 5.88 -4.18 8.62
N THR A 276 6.50 -4.76 7.59
CA THR A 276 7.95 -4.97 7.53
C THR A 276 8.72 -3.67 7.35
N GLU A 277 8.29 -2.79 6.45
CA GLU A 277 8.84 -1.46 6.19
C GLU A 277 8.67 -0.55 7.42
N TRP A 278 7.53 -0.64 8.10
CA TRP A 278 7.15 0.15 9.28
C TRP A 278 7.89 -0.29 10.55
N CYS A 279 8.03 -1.60 10.80
CA CYS A 279 8.97 -2.10 11.84
C CYS A 279 10.43 -1.68 11.60
N THR A 280 10.74 -1.11 10.44
CA THR A 280 12.09 -0.72 10.03
C THR A 280 12.21 0.77 9.67
N ALA A 281 11.13 1.53 9.84
CA ALA A 281 11.11 2.96 9.65
C ALA A 281 11.82 3.62 10.85
N PRO A 282 12.82 4.47 10.63
CA PRO A 282 13.49 5.11 11.75
C PRO A 282 12.51 6.06 12.46
N TYR A 283 12.19 5.77 13.72
CA TYR A 283 11.52 6.74 14.59
C TYR A 283 12.50 7.92 14.80
N ILE A 284 12.04 9.13 14.47
CA ILE A 284 12.77 10.37 14.72
C ILE A 284 12.35 10.78 16.12
N ALA A 285 13.18 10.48 17.11
CA ALA A 285 13.08 11.15 18.38
C ALA A 285 13.38 12.64 18.12
N GLU A 286 12.48 13.52 18.54
CA GLU A 286 12.87 14.90 18.83
C GLU A 286 13.80 14.81 20.04
N ASP A 287 15.10 14.74 19.79
CA ASP A 287 16.11 14.69 20.84
C ASP A 287 16.19 16.06 21.52
N ASP A 288 15.72 16.08 22.77
CA ASP A 288 16.06 17.05 23.81
C ASP A 288 17.55 16.90 24.16
N GLU A 289 18.26 18.02 24.23
CA GLU A 289 19.71 18.10 24.40
C GLU A 289 20.16 17.55 25.76
N GLY A 290 21.14 16.64 25.74
CA GLY A 290 21.82 16.17 26.94
C GLY A 290 23.18 15.56 26.59
N ASP A 291 24.23 16.33 26.88
CA ASP A 291 25.65 15.99 26.71
C ASP A 291 26.07 14.72 27.46
N ASP A 292 26.96 13.90 26.87
CA ASP A 292 28.29 13.62 27.44
C ASP A 292 29.09 12.56 26.64
N GLU A 293 30.21 13.05 26.11
CA GLU A 293 31.58 12.55 26.15
C GLU A 293 31.96 11.04 26.09
N SER A 294 32.71 10.73 25.02
CA SER A 294 33.87 9.83 24.92
C SER A 294 33.69 8.31 25.08
N THR A 295 34.07 7.56 24.04
CA THR A 295 35.38 6.88 24.00
C THR A 295 35.62 6.29 22.61
N ALA A 296 36.82 6.56 22.10
CA ALA A 296 37.35 6.00 20.87
C ALA A 296 38.02 4.66 21.15
N GLU A 297 37.86 3.69 20.25
CA GLU A 297 38.88 2.68 19.99
C GLU A 297 38.92 2.37 18.48
N GLU A 298 40.15 2.34 17.99
CA GLU A 298 40.61 2.43 16.60
C GLU A 298 41.31 1.11 16.24
N THR A 299 41.08 0.57 15.04
CA THR A 299 42.00 -0.24 14.18
C THR A 299 41.18 -0.85 13.02
N ASP A 300 41.60 -0.96 11.76
CA ASP A 300 42.78 -0.48 11.05
C ASP A 300 42.50 -0.50 9.52
N GLN A 301 42.94 0.56 8.86
CA GLN A 301 43.35 0.77 7.46
C GLN A 301 42.69 0.01 6.26
N SER A 302 41.90 0.75 5.48
CA SER A 302 42.30 1.15 4.11
C SER A 302 41.62 2.47 3.67
N LYS A 303 42.42 3.50 3.33
CA LYS A 303 42.03 4.80 2.73
C LYS A 303 42.34 4.78 1.21
N PRO A 304 41.72 5.61 0.34
CA PRO A 304 41.02 6.88 0.66
C PRO A 304 39.62 7.06 0.01
N LYS A 305 38.65 7.57 0.76
CA LYS A 305 37.43 8.28 0.28
C LYS A 305 36.96 9.40 1.23
N ALA A 306 37.90 10.05 1.92
CA ALA A 306 37.56 10.98 3.01
C ALA A 306 36.95 12.32 2.54
N ALA A 307 37.11 12.72 1.28
CA ALA A 307 36.51 13.96 0.78
C ALA A 307 35.02 13.81 0.36
N GLU A 308 34.54 12.58 0.09
CA GLU A 308 33.18 12.35 -0.45
C GLU A 308 32.10 12.31 0.65
N ASN A 309 32.49 12.21 1.93
CA ASN A 309 31.57 11.92 3.03
C ASN A 309 31.18 13.12 3.91
N LEU A 310 31.87 14.27 3.80
CA LEU A 310 31.57 15.45 4.62
C LEU A 310 30.50 16.37 3.98
N GLU A 311 30.35 16.37 2.65
CA GLU A 311 29.38 17.22 1.93
C GLU A 311 27.96 16.61 1.84
N ARG A 312 27.86 15.28 1.95
CA ARG A 312 26.59 14.55 1.92
C ARG A 312 25.60 14.94 3.03
N PRO A 313 25.99 15.16 4.30
CA PRO A 313 25.03 15.53 5.35
C PRO A 313 24.43 16.93 5.15
N LEU A 314 25.18 17.90 4.62
CA LEU A 314 24.64 19.25 4.36
C LEU A 314 23.70 19.27 3.16
N LEU A 315 24.04 18.56 2.07
CA LEU A 315 23.17 18.41 0.92
C LEU A 315 21.89 17.65 1.29
N GLN A 316 21.99 16.62 2.12
CA GLN A 316 20.84 15.90 2.67
C GLN A 316 19.96 16.79 3.53
N ARG A 317 20.55 17.62 4.41
CA ARG A 317 19.80 18.60 5.21
C ARG A 317 19.09 19.65 4.36
N LEU A 318 19.73 20.15 3.31
CA LEU A 318 19.14 21.14 2.41
C LEU A 318 17.97 20.56 1.62
N VAL A 319 18.18 19.42 0.95
CA VAL A 319 17.17 18.80 0.08
C VAL A 319 15.99 18.22 0.88
N ASN A 320 16.22 17.78 2.13
CA ASN A 320 15.15 17.31 3.02
C ASN A 320 14.40 18.43 3.74
N SER A 321 14.82 19.69 3.58
CA SER A 321 14.15 20.79 4.27
C SER A 321 12.76 21.05 3.70
N ASN A 322 11.79 21.31 4.58
CA ASN A 322 10.43 21.71 4.17
C ASN A 322 10.45 22.97 3.29
N GLY A 323 11.43 23.86 3.48
CA GLY A 323 11.63 25.04 2.65
C GLY A 323 12.02 24.71 1.22
N PHE A 324 12.85 23.68 1.00
CA PHE A 324 13.23 23.23 -0.35
C PHE A 324 12.03 22.67 -1.11
N GLU A 325 11.22 21.82 -0.47
CA GLU A 325 10.00 21.28 -1.09
C GLU A 325 8.96 22.37 -1.38
N ALA A 326 8.77 23.32 -0.45
CA ALA A 326 7.89 24.47 -0.66
C ALA A 326 8.36 25.36 -1.83
N CYS A 327 9.68 25.58 -1.95
CA CYS A 327 10.27 26.36 -3.04
C CYS A 327 10.10 25.66 -4.40
N SER A 328 10.31 24.34 -4.45
CA SER A 328 10.06 23.54 -5.66
C SER A 328 8.59 23.63 -6.08
N MET A 329 7.65 23.44 -5.15
CA MET A 329 6.22 23.57 -5.44
C MET A 329 5.85 24.96 -5.95
N MET A 330 6.36 26.02 -5.30
CA MET A 330 6.13 27.40 -5.73
C MET A 330 6.65 27.64 -7.15
N SER A 331 7.82 27.09 -7.48
CA SER A 331 8.42 27.19 -8.81
C SER A 331 7.57 26.52 -9.89
N ILE A 332 6.95 25.37 -9.58
CA ILE A 332 6.02 24.69 -10.50
C ILE A 332 4.76 25.53 -10.72
N ILE A 333 4.15 26.05 -9.66
CA ILE A 333 2.94 26.89 -9.75
C ILE A 333 3.24 28.15 -10.59
N LEU A 334 4.36 28.80 -10.32
CA LEU A 334 4.77 30.00 -11.05
C LEU A 334 5.05 29.68 -12.52
N CYS A 335 5.73 28.56 -12.81
CA CYS A 335 5.92 28.08 -14.18
C CYS A 335 4.57 27.86 -14.91
N MET A 336 3.57 27.29 -14.24
CA MET A 336 2.24 27.09 -14.83
C MET A 336 1.53 28.42 -15.11
N PHE A 337 1.66 29.40 -14.21
CA PHE A 337 1.11 30.73 -14.41
C PHE A 337 1.71 31.41 -15.64
N PHE A 338 3.05 31.41 -15.78
CA PHE A 338 3.72 31.98 -16.95
C PHE A 338 3.40 31.25 -18.24
N LEU A 339 3.25 29.93 -18.20
CA LEU A 339 2.85 29.13 -19.35
C LEU A 339 1.39 29.45 -19.79
N GLY A 340 0.50 29.64 -18.83
CA GLY A 340 -0.88 30.08 -19.09
C GLY A 340 -0.94 31.50 -19.64
N ALA A 341 -0.10 32.40 -19.11
CA ALA A 341 0.02 33.76 -19.61
C ALA A 341 0.54 33.80 -21.05
N ASP A 342 1.58 33.01 -21.39
CA ASP A 342 2.09 32.82 -22.76
C ASP A 342 0.97 32.36 -23.71
N ALA A 343 0.19 31.35 -23.30
CA ALA A 343 -0.92 30.82 -24.09
C ALA A 343 -2.07 31.84 -24.30
N ALA A 344 -2.37 32.67 -23.31
CA ALA A 344 -3.36 33.73 -23.43
C ALA A 344 -2.88 34.92 -24.29
N CYS A 345 -1.56 35.09 -24.43
CA CYS A 345 -0.92 36.20 -25.14
C CYS A 345 -0.87 36.00 -26.67
N PHE A 346 -2.02 35.79 -27.32
CA PHE A 346 -2.08 35.50 -28.77
C PHE A 346 -1.54 36.63 -29.68
N THR A 347 -1.62 37.90 -29.25
CA THR A 347 -1.31 39.09 -30.08
C THR A 347 -0.21 39.99 -29.50
N CYS A 348 0.62 39.48 -28.60
CA CYS A 348 1.53 40.32 -27.85
C CYS A 348 2.77 40.76 -28.66
N GLN A 349 3.29 41.96 -28.35
CA GLN A 349 4.51 42.51 -28.96
C GLN A 349 5.70 41.57 -28.80
N ASP A 350 6.61 41.56 -29.77
CA ASP A 350 7.75 40.62 -29.82
C ASP A 350 8.58 40.60 -28.51
N GLY A 351 8.71 41.76 -27.83
CA GLY A 351 9.41 41.85 -26.55
C GLY A 351 8.79 41.01 -25.42
N THR A 352 7.46 40.92 -25.35
CA THR A 352 6.78 40.09 -24.33
C THR A 352 6.91 38.60 -24.60
N LYS A 353 6.95 38.18 -25.87
CA LYS A 353 7.20 36.78 -26.25
C LYS A 353 8.62 36.35 -25.87
N VAL A 354 9.60 37.20 -26.13
CA VAL A 354 10.99 36.96 -25.69
C VAL A 354 11.08 36.84 -24.18
N PHE A 355 10.36 37.68 -23.44
CA PHE A 355 10.31 37.59 -21.97
C PHE A 355 9.76 36.25 -21.46
N TYR A 356 8.61 35.79 -21.98
CA TYR A 356 8.05 34.49 -21.58
C TYR A 356 8.95 33.32 -21.96
N GLU A 357 9.62 33.39 -23.11
CA GLU A 357 10.61 32.38 -23.50
C GLU A 357 11.78 32.34 -22.51
N VAL A 358 12.36 33.50 -22.16
CA VAL A 358 13.45 33.58 -21.18
C VAL A 358 13.02 33.04 -19.81
N MET A 359 11.82 33.38 -19.33
CA MET A 359 11.28 32.85 -18.09
C MET A 359 11.10 31.33 -18.14
N ASN A 360 10.57 30.79 -19.24
CA ASN A 360 10.44 29.35 -19.42
C ASN A 360 11.81 28.64 -19.39
N GLN A 361 12.85 29.24 -20.00
CA GLN A 361 14.22 28.72 -19.94
C GLN A 361 14.78 28.73 -18.52
N LEU A 362 14.50 29.80 -17.74
CA LEU A 362 14.89 29.90 -16.33
C LEU A 362 14.23 28.78 -15.48
N PHE A 363 12.95 28.49 -15.69
CA PHE A 363 12.27 27.40 -14.98
C PHE A 363 12.82 26.03 -15.35
N VAL A 364 13.11 25.77 -16.63
CA VAL A 364 13.75 24.51 -17.05
C VAL A 364 15.10 24.33 -16.37
N PHE A 365 15.89 25.40 -16.31
CA PHE A 365 17.17 25.38 -15.60
C PHE A 365 16.99 25.11 -14.10
N ALA A 366 16.04 25.78 -13.43
CA ALA A 366 15.75 25.57 -12.02
C ALA A 366 15.34 24.11 -11.72
N PHE A 367 14.47 23.51 -12.54
CA PHE A 367 14.07 22.11 -12.39
C PHE A 367 15.21 21.12 -12.67
N LEU A 368 16.11 21.43 -13.61
CA LEU A 368 17.30 20.63 -13.85
C LEU A 368 18.24 20.67 -12.65
N VAL A 369 18.47 21.84 -12.06
CA VAL A 369 19.27 21.99 -10.84
C VAL A 369 18.63 21.24 -9.68
N GLU A 370 17.33 21.38 -9.48
CA GLU A 370 16.57 20.65 -8.46
C GLU A 370 16.74 19.13 -8.62
N TRP A 371 16.56 18.61 -9.84
CA TRP A 371 16.73 17.19 -10.14
C TRP A 371 18.17 16.73 -9.87
N CYS A 372 19.18 17.50 -10.28
CA CYS A 372 20.58 17.20 -9.98
C CYS A 372 20.84 17.12 -8.47
N LEU A 373 20.27 18.03 -7.67
CA LEU A 373 20.38 18.00 -6.21
C LEU A 373 19.73 16.76 -5.60
N ARG A 374 18.53 16.38 -6.08
CA ARG A 374 17.83 15.16 -5.64
C ARG A 374 18.62 13.88 -6.01
N VAL A 375 19.18 13.81 -7.21
CA VAL A 375 20.03 12.69 -7.63
C VAL A 375 21.35 12.66 -6.87
N ALA A 376 21.97 13.81 -6.60
CA ALA A 376 23.22 13.88 -5.83
C ALA A 376 23.03 13.46 -4.36
N LYS A 377 21.86 13.75 -3.78
CA LYS A 377 21.47 13.30 -2.44
C LYS A 377 21.37 11.76 -2.35
N ASP A 378 20.61 11.15 -3.27
CA ASP A 378 20.23 9.74 -3.19
C ASP A 378 21.15 8.80 -3.98
N GLY A 379 21.96 9.34 -4.89
CA GLY A 379 22.91 8.61 -5.72
C GLY A 379 22.25 7.49 -6.54
N LYS A 380 22.87 6.31 -6.55
CA LYS A 380 22.33 5.13 -7.26
C LYS A 380 20.98 4.64 -6.71
N LYS A 381 20.62 5.02 -5.47
CA LYS A 381 19.34 4.67 -4.85
C LYS A 381 18.18 5.49 -5.41
N TYR A 382 18.45 6.61 -6.08
CA TYR A 382 17.41 7.40 -6.75
C TYR A 382 16.72 6.62 -7.87
N PHE A 383 17.48 5.80 -8.61
CA PHE A 383 16.98 5.01 -9.75
C PHE A 383 16.59 3.57 -9.38
N LEU A 384 16.98 3.08 -8.21
CA LEU A 384 16.79 1.69 -7.79
C LEU A 384 16.31 1.62 -6.33
N PRO A 385 15.08 1.12 -6.06
CA PRO A 385 14.09 0.58 -7.00
C PRO A 385 13.39 1.67 -7.85
N LEU A 386 12.87 1.29 -9.03
CA LEU A 386 12.15 2.17 -9.96
C LEU A 386 10.81 2.62 -9.37
N LYS A 387 10.83 3.61 -8.48
CA LYS A 387 9.63 4.27 -7.99
C LYS A 387 9.05 5.14 -9.11
N ALA A 388 7.77 5.00 -9.39
CA ALA A 388 7.08 5.75 -10.44
C ALA A 388 7.25 7.28 -10.30
N GLU A 389 7.34 7.77 -9.07
CA GLU A 389 7.49 9.19 -8.76
C GLU A 389 8.84 9.75 -9.23
N HIS A 390 9.96 9.05 -8.98
CA HIS A 390 11.30 9.47 -9.41
C HIS A 390 11.49 9.31 -10.93
N VAL A 391 10.89 8.27 -11.51
CA VAL A 391 10.91 8.04 -12.96
C VAL A 391 10.13 9.13 -13.69
N LEU A 392 8.92 9.48 -13.21
CA LEU A 392 8.11 10.55 -13.79
C LEU A 392 8.84 11.90 -13.70
N ASP A 393 9.43 12.22 -12.54
CA ASP A 393 10.20 13.45 -12.33
C ASP A 393 11.38 13.55 -13.31
N THR A 394 12.13 12.45 -13.46
CA THR A 394 13.25 12.35 -14.41
C THR A 394 12.78 12.53 -15.85
N LEU A 395 11.66 11.90 -16.24
CA LEU A 395 11.09 12.05 -17.59
C LEU A 395 10.65 13.49 -17.85
N ILE A 396 10.00 14.13 -16.89
CA ILE A 396 9.53 15.52 -17.04
C ILE A 396 10.74 16.46 -17.23
N VAL A 397 11.79 16.33 -16.42
CA VAL A 397 12.96 17.20 -16.50
C VAL A 397 13.75 16.96 -17.80
N TRP A 398 14.08 15.70 -18.10
CA TRP A 398 14.94 15.39 -19.24
C TRP A 398 14.21 15.41 -20.58
N VAL A 399 13.02 14.80 -20.68
CA VAL A 399 12.28 14.77 -21.93
C VAL A 399 11.59 16.12 -22.15
N CYS A 400 10.76 16.58 -21.22
CA CYS A 400 9.95 17.79 -21.43
C CYS A 400 10.72 19.10 -21.22
N GLY A 401 11.80 19.08 -20.43
CA GLY A 401 12.67 20.23 -20.20
C GLY A 401 13.82 20.27 -21.19
N VAL A 402 14.81 19.40 -20.99
CA VAL A 402 16.09 19.47 -21.71
C VAL A 402 15.96 19.09 -23.19
N LEU A 403 15.35 17.95 -23.50
CA LEU A 403 15.25 17.45 -24.87
C LEU A 403 14.34 18.35 -25.73
N LEU A 404 13.08 18.55 -25.29
CA LEU A 404 12.12 19.36 -26.06
C LEU A 404 12.43 20.87 -26.00
N GLY A 405 12.98 21.37 -24.89
CA GLY A 405 13.23 22.80 -24.68
C GLY A 405 14.58 23.31 -25.18
N TRP A 406 15.64 22.49 -25.13
CA TRP A 406 17.00 22.91 -25.52
C TRP A 406 17.49 22.18 -26.76
N ILE A 407 17.47 20.84 -26.76
CA ILE A 407 18.13 20.04 -27.80
C ILE A 407 17.41 20.13 -29.15
N ILE A 408 16.08 19.96 -29.16
CA ILE A 408 15.30 19.97 -30.40
C ILE A 408 15.33 21.35 -31.10
N PRO A 409 15.12 22.48 -30.39
CA PRO A 409 15.22 23.80 -31.01
C PRO A 409 16.62 24.13 -31.54
N LEU A 410 17.69 23.60 -30.93
CA LEU A 410 19.06 23.81 -31.42
C LEU A 410 19.37 22.98 -32.68
N THR A 411 18.85 21.76 -32.76
CA THR A 411 19.15 20.82 -33.86
C THR A 411 18.31 21.04 -35.12
N LEU A 412 17.13 21.68 -35.01
CA LEU A 412 16.19 21.85 -36.12
C LEU A 412 16.04 23.30 -36.60
N GLN A 413 16.93 24.20 -36.17
CA GLN A 413 16.92 25.63 -36.54
C GLN A 413 16.98 25.88 -38.06
N ASP A 414 17.58 24.97 -38.82
CA ASP A 414 17.81 25.11 -40.26
C ASP A 414 16.69 24.55 -41.16
N VAL A 415 15.68 23.86 -40.60
CA VAL A 415 14.62 23.19 -41.39
C VAL A 415 13.28 23.94 -41.26
N LYS A 416 13.25 25.21 -41.66
CA LYS A 416 12.08 26.10 -41.51
C LYS A 416 10.84 25.77 -42.38
N ARG A 417 10.81 24.68 -43.15
CA ARG A 417 9.70 24.35 -44.08
C ARG A 417 9.36 22.85 -44.21
N SER A 418 9.35 22.10 -43.12
CA SER A 418 8.90 20.70 -43.16
C SER A 418 7.66 20.47 -42.26
N PRO A 419 6.80 19.48 -42.57
CA PRO A 419 5.66 19.08 -41.73
C PRO A 419 6.06 18.71 -40.30
N ILE A 420 7.36 18.43 -40.06
CA ILE A 420 7.96 18.20 -38.75
C ILE A 420 7.72 19.41 -37.83
N THR A 421 7.74 20.64 -38.36
CA THR A 421 7.53 21.88 -37.58
C THR A 421 6.14 21.93 -36.90
N GLN A 422 5.11 21.32 -37.48
CA GLN A 422 3.78 21.25 -36.89
C GLN A 422 3.72 20.23 -35.74
N SER A 423 4.41 19.09 -35.89
CA SER A 423 4.59 18.11 -34.80
C SER A 423 5.41 18.67 -33.64
N LEU A 424 6.40 19.55 -33.93
CA LEU A 424 7.18 20.23 -32.90
C LEU A 424 6.33 21.18 -32.04
N ASN A 425 5.29 21.80 -32.59
CA ASN A 425 4.37 22.62 -31.81
C ASN A 425 3.55 21.78 -30.83
N VAL A 426 3.15 20.56 -31.21
CA VAL A 426 2.47 19.60 -30.31
C VAL A 426 3.41 19.13 -29.21
N LEU A 427 4.67 18.82 -29.56
CA LEU A 427 5.69 18.46 -28.56
C LEU A 427 5.99 19.63 -27.62
N ARG A 428 5.99 20.87 -28.11
CA ARG A 428 6.11 22.06 -27.24
C ARG A 428 4.97 22.15 -26.23
N SER A 429 3.77 21.67 -26.55
CA SER A 429 2.65 21.61 -25.60
C SER A 429 2.85 20.59 -24.47
N MET A 430 3.73 19.59 -24.63
CA MET A 430 4.07 18.62 -23.58
C MET A 430 4.73 19.26 -22.35
N ARG A 431 5.21 20.52 -22.44
CA ARG A 431 5.69 21.28 -21.26
C ARG A 431 4.60 21.48 -20.20
N THR A 432 3.32 21.41 -20.57
CA THR A 432 2.17 21.39 -19.65
C THR A 432 2.16 20.17 -18.73
N LEU A 433 2.81 19.06 -19.12
CA LEU A 433 2.91 17.86 -18.30
C LEU A 433 3.64 18.09 -16.97
N ARG A 434 4.40 19.18 -16.83
CA ARG A 434 4.99 19.60 -15.55
C ARG A 434 3.93 19.79 -14.46
N PHE A 435 2.67 20.05 -14.81
CA PHE A 435 1.56 20.04 -13.87
C PHE A 435 1.37 18.68 -13.17
N PHE A 436 1.67 17.57 -13.83
CA PHE A 436 1.62 16.25 -13.18
C PHE A 436 2.68 16.10 -12.08
N ALA A 437 3.80 16.84 -12.16
CA ALA A 437 4.76 16.90 -11.07
C ALA A 437 4.21 17.63 -9.83
N PHE A 438 3.24 18.54 -9.99
CA PHE A 438 2.51 19.13 -8.87
C PHE A 438 1.48 18.14 -8.29
N LEU A 439 0.78 17.41 -9.17
CA LEU A 439 -0.22 16.42 -8.77
C LEU A 439 0.36 15.23 -7.98
N LYS A 440 1.66 14.92 -8.15
CA LYS A 440 2.36 13.88 -7.38
C LYS A 440 2.39 14.15 -5.87
N ASN A 441 2.14 15.38 -5.43
CA ASN A 441 2.18 15.75 -4.02
C ASN A 441 0.79 15.62 -3.34
N PHE A 442 -0.26 15.27 -4.08
CA PHE A 442 -1.62 15.12 -3.53
C PHE A 442 -2.04 13.65 -3.47
N ASP A 443 -2.03 13.06 -2.28
CA ASP A 443 -2.40 11.65 -2.09
C ASP A 443 -3.87 11.38 -2.46
N THR A 444 -4.77 12.33 -2.20
CA THR A 444 -6.17 12.27 -2.66
C THR A 444 -6.26 12.14 -4.18
N PHE A 445 -5.41 12.87 -4.93
CA PHE A 445 -5.37 12.77 -6.38
C PHE A 445 -4.81 11.42 -6.84
N LYS A 446 -3.76 10.90 -6.18
CA LYS A 446 -3.24 9.56 -6.45
C LYS A 446 -4.31 8.49 -6.26
N MET A 447 -5.10 8.58 -5.19
CA MET A 447 -6.20 7.65 -4.91
C MET A 447 -7.29 7.72 -5.98
N LEU A 448 -7.70 8.93 -6.39
CA LEU A 448 -8.67 9.12 -7.47
C LEU A 448 -8.16 8.57 -8.81
N LEU A 449 -6.90 8.86 -9.15
CA LEU A 449 -6.27 8.38 -10.37
C LEU A 449 -6.12 6.85 -10.36
N ALA A 450 -5.76 6.26 -9.22
CA ALA A 450 -5.70 4.81 -9.07
C ALA A 450 -7.09 4.17 -9.24
N GLY A 451 -8.15 4.77 -8.70
CA GLY A 451 -9.53 4.35 -8.93
C GLY A 451 -9.92 4.42 -10.42
N LEU A 452 -9.58 5.52 -11.10
CA LEU A 452 -9.82 5.68 -12.53
C LEU A 452 -9.05 4.63 -13.35
N LEU A 453 -7.77 4.44 -13.07
CA LEU A 453 -6.94 3.43 -13.74
C LEU A 453 -7.45 2.01 -13.48
N GLY A 454 -8.01 1.73 -12.30
CA GLY A 454 -8.66 0.46 -12.01
C GLY A 454 -9.85 0.16 -12.93
N THR A 455 -10.54 1.20 -13.42
CA THR A 455 -11.65 1.08 -14.37
C THR A 455 -11.22 1.05 -15.85
N ILE A 456 -9.92 1.17 -16.16
CA ILE A 456 -9.47 1.28 -17.55
C ILE A 456 -9.76 0.01 -18.37
N SER A 457 -9.73 -1.15 -17.73
CA SER A 457 -10.03 -2.44 -18.38
C SER A 457 -11.49 -2.53 -18.81
N THR A 458 -12.41 -2.14 -17.92
CA THR A 458 -13.85 -2.12 -18.23
C THR A 458 -14.17 -1.05 -19.25
N LEU A 459 -13.56 0.14 -19.12
CA LEU A 459 -13.69 1.21 -20.10
C LEU A 459 -13.19 0.79 -21.47
N ALA A 460 -12.05 0.10 -21.56
CA ALA A 460 -11.50 -0.41 -22.82
C ALA A 460 -12.45 -1.41 -23.49
N ALA A 461 -13.02 -2.35 -22.72
CA ALA A 461 -14.02 -3.28 -23.23
C ALA A 461 -15.27 -2.54 -23.77
N CYS A 462 -15.77 -1.53 -23.05
CA CYS A 462 -16.87 -0.69 -23.51
C CYS A 462 -16.52 0.09 -24.78
N VAL A 463 -15.30 0.64 -24.88
CA VAL A 463 -14.82 1.36 -26.08
C VAL A 463 -14.73 0.41 -27.28
N ILE A 464 -14.27 -0.83 -27.09
CA ILE A 464 -14.23 -1.83 -28.18
C ILE A 464 -15.65 -2.17 -28.65
N LEU A 465 -16.58 -2.40 -27.73
CA LEU A 465 -17.98 -2.66 -28.07
C LEU A 465 -18.60 -1.49 -28.85
N LEU A 466 -18.39 -0.26 -28.37
CA LEU A 466 -18.85 0.95 -29.05
C LEU A 466 -18.20 1.09 -30.44
N ALA A 467 -16.91 0.78 -30.58
CA ALA A 467 -16.21 0.81 -31.86
C ALA A 467 -16.77 -0.24 -32.85
N MET A 468 -17.12 -1.44 -32.38
CA MET A 468 -17.77 -2.46 -33.21
C MET A 468 -19.17 -2.03 -33.66
N LEU A 469 -19.92 -1.37 -32.77
CA LEU A 469 -21.24 -0.83 -33.09
C LEU A 469 -21.15 0.32 -34.11
N ASP A 470 -20.22 1.25 -33.90
CA ASP A 470 -19.93 2.34 -34.82
C ASP A 470 -19.49 1.80 -36.20
N LEU A 471 -18.69 0.72 -36.24
CA LEU A 471 -18.29 0.04 -37.47
C LEU A 471 -19.51 -0.57 -38.20
N LEU A 472 -20.40 -1.26 -37.47
CA LEU A 472 -21.61 -1.85 -38.04
C LEU A 472 -22.51 -0.79 -38.66
N PHE A 473 -22.82 0.28 -37.92
CA PHE A 473 -23.64 1.37 -38.43
C PHE A 473 -22.95 2.14 -39.56
N GLY A 474 -21.62 2.29 -39.51
CA GLY A 474 -20.84 2.87 -40.60
C GLY A 474 -20.99 2.08 -41.91
N ILE A 475 -20.95 0.75 -41.85
CA ILE A 475 -21.17 -0.12 -43.02
C ILE A 475 -22.61 0.02 -43.53
N ILE A 476 -23.59 -0.01 -42.63
CA ILE A 476 -25.01 0.15 -42.98
C ILE A 476 -25.26 1.51 -43.64
N ALA A 477 -24.65 2.59 -43.13
CA ALA A 477 -24.80 3.93 -43.71
C ALA A 477 -24.21 4.02 -45.12
N ILE A 478 -23.05 3.40 -45.38
CA ILE A 478 -22.48 3.36 -46.74
C ILE A 478 -23.38 2.56 -47.68
N GLU A 479 -23.90 1.42 -47.24
CA GLU A 479 -24.75 0.56 -48.07
C GLU A 479 -26.14 1.18 -48.34
N LEU A 480 -26.76 1.81 -47.34
CA LEU A 480 -28.10 2.38 -47.44
C LEU A 480 -28.14 3.82 -47.95
N ILE A 481 -27.10 4.62 -47.72
CA ILE A 481 -27.07 6.05 -48.08
C ILE A 481 -26.08 6.27 -49.23
N GLY A 482 -24.92 5.61 -49.19
CA GLY A 482 -23.87 5.77 -50.20
C GLY A 482 -24.23 5.21 -51.58
N ARG A 483 -25.16 4.24 -51.66
CA ARG A 483 -25.61 3.68 -52.95
C ARG A 483 -26.77 4.43 -53.62
N PHE A 484 -27.41 5.36 -52.92
CA PHE A 484 -28.47 6.19 -53.51
C PHE A 484 -27.90 7.52 -53.97
N GLU A 485 -27.47 7.59 -55.24
CA GLU A 485 -27.55 8.86 -56.00
C GLU A 485 -28.84 8.79 -56.85
N PRO A 486 -29.71 9.82 -56.87
CA PRO A 486 -29.44 11.24 -56.60
C PRO A 486 -30.48 11.90 -55.68
N TRP A 487 -30.13 12.20 -54.43
CA TRP A 487 -30.89 13.17 -53.61
C TRP A 487 -29.98 14.33 -53.18
N GLY A 488 -29.52 15.09 -54.16
CA GLY A 488 -29.34 16.55 -54.16
C GLY A 488 -28.89 17.37 -52.93
N LEU A 489 -28.23 16.82 -51.89
CA LEU A 489 -27.84 17.63 -50.72
C LEU A 489 -26.39 17.47 -50.24
N ALA A 490 -25.56 16.64 -50.86
CA ALA A 490 -24.15 16.55 -50.50
C ALA A 490 -23.24 16.79 -51.71
N GLU A 491 -22.51 17.91 -51.69
CA GLU A 491 -21.40 18.14 -52.61
C GLU A 491 -20.42 16.95 -52.56
N ARG A 492 -19.90 16.55 -53.72
CA ARG A 492 -18.86 15.51 -53.82
C ARG A 492 -17.71 15.85 -52.86
N GLY A 493 -17.61 15.08 -51.77
CA GLY A 493 -16.59 15.26 -50.73
C GLY A 493 -17.11 15.32 -49.30
N THR A 494 -18.41 15.53 -49.06
CA THR A 494 -18.90 15.85 -47.70
C THR A 494 -19.88 14.85 -47.06
N ALA A 495 -20.55 13.95 -47.78
CA ALA A 495 -21.40 12.92 -47.15
C ALA A 495 -21.05 11.51 -47.60
N ALA A 496 -20.74 10.67 -46.60
CA ALA A 496 -20.76 9.20 -46.63
C ALA A 496 -20.02 8.44 -47.76
N TRP A 497 -19.24 9.09 -48.62
CA TRP A 497 -18.55 8.41 -49.73
C TRP A 497 -17.37 7.54 -49.28
N ASN A 498 -16.73 7.89 -48.16
CA ASN A 498 -15.64 7.13 -47.55
C ASN A 498 -15.99 6.79 -46.09
N PHE A 499 -15.57 5.60 -45.64
CA PHE A 499 -15.84 5.07 -44.30
C PHE A 499 -15.50 6.05 -43.16
N GLN A 500 -14.42 6.82 -43.31
CA GLN A 500 -14.00 7.85 -42.36
C GLN A 500 -15.02 8.99 -42.22
N ASN A 501 -15.67 9.39 -43.32
CA ASN A 501 -16.70 10.42 -43.32
C ASN A 501 -18.04 9.89 -42.77
N GLY A 502 -18.34 8.61 -43.02
CA GLY A 502 -19.50 7.92 -42.42
C GLY A 502 -19.45 7.90 -40.89
N LEU A 503 -18.30 7.51 -40.31
CA LEU A 503 -18.10 7.55 -38.86
C LEU A 503 -18.17 8.97 -38.28
N SER A 504 -17.57 9.95 -38.99
CA SER A 504 -17.54 11.34 -38.53
C SER A 504 -18.95 11.96 -38.54
N CYS A 505 -19.74 11.71 -39.60
CA CYS A 505 -21.11 12.22 -39.72
C CYS A 505 -22.06 11.68 -38.64
N TRP A 506 -21.92 10.39 -38.30
CA TRP A 506 -22.67 9.75 -37.21
C TRP A 506 -22.37 10.39 -35.84
N ARG A 507 -21.08 10.63 -35.51
CA ARG A 507 -20.70 11.26 -34.23
C ARG A 507 -21.08 12.73 -34.11
N SER A 508 -21.12 13.46 -35.23
CA SER A 508 -21.28 14.91 -35.22
C SER A 508 -22.71 15.41 -35.31
N SER A 509 -23.72 14.54 -35.46
CA SER A 509 -25.13 14.97 -35.52
C SER A 509 -25.71 15.21 -34.12
N PRO A 510 -25.95 16.47 -33.70
CA PRO A 510 -26.50 16.77 -32.38
C PRO A 510 -28.02 16.56 -32.32
N THR A 511 -28.67 16.27 -33.47
CA THR A 511 -30.12 16.27 -33.60
C THR A 511 -30.60 15.19 -34.58
N PHE A 512 -30.58 13.92 -34.16
CA PHE A 512 -31.21 12.84 -34.93
C PHE A 512 -32.74 13.05 -35.10
N GLY A 513 -33.36 13.89 -34.25
CA GLY A 513 -34.80 14.20 -34.30
C GLY A 513 -35.23 15.20 -35.39
N SER A 514 -34.34 16.03 -35.94
CA SER A 514 -34.72 17.06 -36.92
C SER A 514 -34.67 16.57 -38.37
N SER A 515 -33.78 15.62 -38.69
CA SER A 515 -33.60 15.14 -40.07
C SER A 515 -34.69 14.18 -40.54
N VAL A 516 -35.32 13.43 -39.63
CA VAL A 516 -36.42 12.51 -40.00
C VAL A 516 -37.71 13.30 -40.30
N SER A 517 -37.93 14.44 -39.65
CA SER A 517 -39.15 15.25 -39.83
C SER A 517 -39.21 15.98 -41.18
N ALA A 518 -38.07 16.26 -41.81
CA ALA A 518 -38.03 16.87 -43.15
C ALA A 518 -38.41 15.89 -44.29
N THR A 519 -38.53 14.60 -43.99
CA THR A 519 -38.70 13.53 -45.01
C THR A 519 -40.16 13.11 -45.24
N LEU A 520 -41.13 13.70 -44.51
CA LEU A 520 -42.56 13.38 -44.63
C LEU A 520 -43.40 14.46 -45.35
N GLN A 521 -42.79 15.50 -45.91
CA GLN A 521 -43.51 16.42 -46.79
C GLN A 521 -43.52 15.86 -48.23
N SER A 522 -44.71 15.44 -48.64
CA SER A 522 -45.06 14.92 -49.97
C SER A 522 -44.55 15.80 -51.12
N PRO A 523 -44.18 15.21 -52.28
CA PRO A 523 -43.73 15.98 -53.44
C PRO A 523 -44.86 16.87 -53.97
N PRO A 524 -44.54 18.09 -54.46
CA PRO A 524 -45.53 18.93 -55.12
C PRO A 524 -45.97 18.25 -56.42
N MET A 525 -47.28 18.05 -56.58
CA MET A 525 -47.87 17.64 -57.86
C MET A 525 -47.55 18.70 -58.91
N SER A 526 -46.94 18.26 -60.01
CA SER A 526 -46.70 19.07 -61.21
C SER A 526 -48.01 19.34 -61.95
N SER A 527 -48.28 20.62 -62.21
CA SER A 527 -49.14 21.12 -63.28
C SER A 527 -48.32 21.96 -64.25
#